data_AF-S2Y2E8-F1
#
_entry.id   AF-S2Y2E8-F1
#
_cell.length_a   1.000
_cell.length_b   1.000
_cell.length_c   1.000
_cell.angle_alpha   90.00
_cell.angle_beta   90.00
_cell.angle_gamma   90.00
#
_symmetry.space_group_name_H-M   'P 1'
#
loop_
_entity.id
_entity.type
_entity.pdbx_description
1 polymer ?
#
loop_
_entity_poly.entity_id
_entity_poly.type
_entity_poly.pdbx_seq_one_letter_code
_entity_poly.pdbx_strand_id
1 'polypeptide(L)'
;MSRMGDVLAGFHAAWEFESDSVLIRYERGIRTPKLFQALGERRVPNEAISGVTLTPGRRGTVVLRAELRPGADPLLEAAAGQLKEGCDPYRLVLPAERETLAEYYADELRAQLKDDGEPAERYLVDAPEAPRQFKAYDAKASFDGKTVNFRWFWTGASSAKWKAGDQSFPVAELSGVEWRSPEVFEGHLRLVRRDGSAAPAQPDQDPASVVFGLGYGPVHESLPFAAAVLAAVRQNGAAAVVPAAAPRRDPADIAERIRHLGELHQAGLVTDEEFSVKKAELLAEL
;
A
#
# COMPACT_ATOMS: atom_id res chain seq x y z
N MET A 1 -27.41 -6.41 22.55
CA MET A 1 -27.44 -4.94 22.58
C MET A 1 -26.76 -4.47 21.32
N SER A 2 -27.52 -3.89 20.40
CA SER A 2 -27.04 -3.41 19.10
C SER A 2 -27.53 -1.98 18.98
N ARG A 3 -26.64 -1.00 19.16
CA ARG A 3 -26.77 0.35 18.59
C ARG A 3 -25.36 0.94 18.46
N MET A 4 -24.75 0.69 17.31
CA MET A 4 -23.72 1.57 16.75
C MET A 4 -24.11 1.74 15.28
N GLY A 5 -24.91 2.78 15.06
CA GLY A 5 -25.33 3.32 13.78
C GLY A 5 -25.48 4.84 13.91
N ASP A 6 -24.71 5.41 14.83
CA ASP A 6 -24.77 6.82 15.16
C ASP A 6 -23.77 7.59 14.31
N VAL A 7 -24.18 8.78 13.89
CA VAL A 7 -23.48 9.59 12.91
C VAL A 7 -22.98 10.87 13.55
N LEU A 8 -21.67 11.08 13.53
CA LEU A 8 -21.04 12.33 13.92
C LEU A 8 -20.68 13.14 12.67
N ALA A 9 -21.57 14.07 12.31
CA ALA A 9 -21.36 14.98 11.17
C ALA A 9 -20.43 16.16 11.56
N GLY A 10 -19.41 16.39 10.74
CA GLY A 10 -18.48 17.53 10.80
C GLY A 10 -18.44 18.32 9.49
N PHE A 11 -17.46 19.21 9.32
CA PHE A 11 -17.46 20.16 8.18
C PHE A 11 -17.18 19.56 6.80
N HIS A 12 -16.48 18.44 6.73
CA HIS A 12 -15.99 17.84 5.47
C HIS A 12 -16.22 16.34 5.40
N ALA A 13 -16.74 15.75 6.47
CA ALA A 13 -17.00 14.33 6.58
C ALA A 13 -18.06 14.07 7.65
N ALA A 14 -18.68 12.91 7.57
CA ALA A 14 -19.46 12.31 8.64
C ALA A 14 -18.84 10.96 9.00
N TRP A 15 -18.74 10.67 10.29
CA TRP A 15 -18.28 9.38 10.80
C TRP A 15 -19.47 8.60 11.31
N GLU A 16 -19.67 7.40 10.77
CA GLU A 16 -20.64 6.44 11.25
C GLU A 16 -19.88 5.38 12.05
N PHE A 17 -20.22 5.24 13.32
CA PHE A 17 -19.58 4.27 14.19
C PHE A 17 -20.36 2.96 14.09
N GLU A 18 -19.66 1.89 13.73
CA GLU A 18 -20.17 0.52 13.73
C GLU A 18 -19.48 -0.30 14.83
N SER A 19 -19.92 -1.54 15.05
CA SER A 19 -19.37 -2.39 16.12
C SER A 19 -17.91 -2.78 15.95
N ASP A 20 -17.40 -2.77 14.72
CA ASP A 20 -16.06 -3.25 14.37
C ASP A 20 -15.25 -2.27 13.52
N SER A 21 -15.83 -1.11 13.20
CA SER A 21 -15.25 -0.14 12.28
C SER A 21 -15.88 1.24 12.39
N VAL A 22 -15.19 2.21 11.79
CA VAL A 22 -15.70 3.56 11.54
C VAL A 22 -15.84 3.74 10.03
N LEU A 23 -17.04 4.03 9.56
CA LEU A 23 -17.26 4.43 8.17
C LEU A 23 -17.18 5.95 8.07
N ILE A 24 -16.20 6.43 7.32
CA ILE A 24 -15.98 7.85 7.05
C ILE A 24 -16.55 8.17 5.68
N ARG A 25 -17.59 9.01 5.63
CA ARG A 25 -18.15 9.52 4.38
C ARG A 25 -17.69 10.96 4.17
N TYR A 26 -17.02 11.24 3.06
CA TYR A 26 -16.56 12.60 2.78
C TYR A 26 -17.64 13.43 2.09
N GLU A 27 -17.83 14.65 2.55
CA GLU A 27 -18.79 15.57 1.96
C GLU A 27 -18.26 16.17 0.65
N ARG A 28 -19.15 16.34 -0.33
CA ARG A 28 -18.82 17.04 -1.58
C ARG A 28 -19.08 18.54 -1.39
N GLY A 29 -18.09 19.37 -1.69
CA GLY A 29 -18.24 20.82 -1.57
C GLY A 29 -17.04 21.59 -2.11
N ILE A 30 -17.26 22.87 -2.43
CA ILE A 30 -16.24 23.77 -3.01
C ILE A 30 -15.06 23.97 -2.04
N ARG A 31 -15.31 23.87 -0.73
CA ARG A 31 -14.28 24.02 0.32
C ARG A 31 -13.72 22.69 0.81
N THR A 32 -14.26 21.55 0.38
CA THR A 32 -13.73 20.25 0.76
C THR A 32 -12.43 19.99 0.01
N PRO A 33 -11.37 19.52 0.68
CA PRO A 33 -10.16 19.04 0.00
C PRO A 33 -10.50 18.08 -1.15
N LYS A 34 -9.95 18.33 -2.34
CA LYS A 34 -10.20 17.47 -3.52
C LYS A 34 -9.80 16.01 -3.28
N LEU A 35 -8.82 15.76 -2.39
CA LEU A 35 -8.42 14.41 -2.02
C LEU A 35 -9.60 13.62 -1.44
N PHE A 36 -10.39 14.23 -0.56
CA PHE A 36 -11.55 13.58 0.04
C PHE A 36 -12.62 13.23 -1.01
N GLN A 37 -12.80 14.07 -2.03
CA GLN A 37 -13.68 13.77 -3.16
C GLN A 37 -13.16 12.59 -3.99
N ALA A 38 -11.84 12.49 -4.17
CA ALA A 38 -11.20 11.39 -4.89
C ALA A 38 -11.24 10.05 -4.12
N LEU A 39 -11.33 10.11 -2.79
CA LEU A 39 -11.48 8.95 -1.90
C LEU A 39 -12.94 8.52 -1.76
N GLY A 40 -13.89 9.47 -1.71
CA GLY A 40 -15.32 9.20 -1.59
C GLY A 40 -15.75 8.80 -0.18
N GLU A 41 -15.40 7.60 0.23
CA GLU A 41 -15.61 7.07 1.59
C GLU A 41 -14.50 6.11 1.99
N ARG A 42 -14.34 5.86 3.29
CA ARG A 42 -13.38 4.90 3.84
C ARG A 42 -13.98 4.16 5.01
N ARG A 43 -14.00 2.83 4.94
CA ARG A 43 -14.27 1.96 6.08
C ARG A 43 -12.96 1.69 6.81
N VAL A 44 -12.89 2.02 8.09
CA VAL A 44 -11.70 1.87 8.93
C VAL A 44 -12.01 0.84 10.01
N PRO A 45 -11.52 -0.40 9.90
CA PRO A 45 -11.68 -1.38 10.98
C PRO A 45 -11.05 -0.88 12.28
N ASN A 46 -11.65 -1.21 13.42
CA ASN A 46 -11.09 -0.85 14.72
C ASN A 46 -9.69 -1.46 14.93
N GLU A 47 -9.41 -2.62 14.32
CA GLU A 47 -8.09 -3.25 14.28
C GLU A 47 -7.02 -2.40 13.58
N ALA A 48 -7.42 -1.47 12.71
CA ALA A 48 -6.52 -0.56 12.01
C ALA A 48 -6.15 0.68 12.85
N ILE A 49 -6.90 0.96 13.92
CA ILE A 49 -6.75 2.18 14.73
C ILE A 49 -5.83 1.87 15.92
N SER A 50 -4.74 2.62 16.04
CA SER A 50 -3.82 2.58 17.19
C SER A 50 -4.18 3.58 18.28
N GLY A 51 -4.88 4.66 17.91
CA GLY A 51 -5.23 5.71 18.86
C GLY A 51 -6.34 6.62 18.36
N VAL A 52 -6.99 7.32 19.29
CA VAL A 52 -7.98 8.35 18.98
C VAL A 52 -7.69 9.58 19.82
N THR A 53 -7.57 10.74 19.17
CA THR A 53 -7.30 12.02 19.83
C THR A 53 -8.45 12.99 19.62
N LEU A 54 -8.75 13.79 20.65
CA LEU A 54 -9.64 14.93 20.57
C LEU A 54 -8.82 16.15 20.96
N THR A 55 -8.71 17.12 20.07
CA THR A 55 -7.87 18.31 20.28
C THR A 55 -8.57 19.59 19.88
N PRO A 56 -8.22 20.74 20.50
CA PRO A 56 -8.69 22.04 20.04
C PRO A 56 -8.28 22.31 18.59
N GLY A 57 -9.24 22.75 17.78
CA GLY A 57 -9.05 23.15 16.39
C GLY A 57 -8.89 24.67 16.23
N ARG A 58 -8.97 25.14 14.98
CA ARG A 58 -8.91 26.57 14.65
C ARG A 58 -10.30 27.19 14.67
N ARG A 59 -10.41 28.47 15.02
CA ARG A 59 -11.67 29.26 14.90
C ARG A 59 -12.85 28.63 15.67
N GLY A 60 -12.62 28.21 16.92
CA GLY A 60 -13.68 27.64 17.77
C GLY A 60 -14.18 26.28 17.28
N THR A 61 -13.26 25.43 16.82
CA THR A 61 -13.56 24.06 16.40
C THR A 61 -12.85 23.07 17.31
N VAL A 62 -13.28 21.83 17.27
CA VAL A 62 -12.60 20.68 17.87
C VAL A 62 -12.33 19.64 16.79
N VAL A 63 -11.32 18.81 17.02
CA VAL A 63 -10.81 17.89 16.02
C VAL A 63 -10.73 16.50 16.65
N LEU A 64 -11.60 15.62 16.18
CA LEU A 64 -11.52 14.19 16.45
C LEU A 64 -10.64 13.56 15.36
N ARG A 65 -9.61 12.80 15.77
CA ARG A 65 -8.68 12.15 14.84
C ARG A 65 -8.49 10.69 15.22
N ALA A 66 -8.56 9.81 14.22
CA ALA A 66 -8.17 8.42 14.34
C ALA A 66 -6.74 8.26 13.84
N GLU A 67 -5.88 7.68 14.65
CA GLU A 67 -4.50 7.37 14.31
C GLU A 67 -4.43 5.91 13.91
N LEU A 68 -3.92 5.65 12.70
CA LEU A 68 -3.84 4.29 12.19
C LEU A 68 -2.50 3.66 12.52
N ARG A 69 -2.53 2.35 12.75
CA ARG A 69 -1.34 1.52 12.91
C ARG A 69 -0.43 1.64 11.67
N PRO A 70 0.90 1.64 11.83
CA PRO A 70 1.82 1.58 10.70
C PRO A 70 1.50 0.40 9.78
N GLY A 71 1.47 0.63 8.46
CA GLY A 71 1.18 -0.40 7.47
C GLY A 71 -0.30 -0.80 7.33
N ALA A 72 -1.22 -0.18 8.06
CA ALA A 72 -2.66 -0.49 7.97
C ALA A 72 -3.36 0.17 6.78
N ASP A 73 -2.85 1.30 6.29
CA ASP A 73 -3.44 2.06 5.19
C ASP A 73 -2.40 2.40 4.11
N PRO A 74 -2.58 1.93 2.86
CA PRO A 74 -1.65 2.21 1.77
C PRO A 74 -1.60 3.70 1.41
N LEU A 75 -2.66 4.48 1.68
CA LEU A 75 -2.66 5.91 1.40
C LEU A 75 -1.72 6.68 2.33
N LEU A 76 -1.80 6.44 3.65
CA LEU A 76 -0.87 7.05 4.60
C LEU A 76 0.55 6.55 4.43
N GLU A 77 0.73 5.26 4.14
CA GLU A 77 2.06 4.69 3.87
C GLU A 77 2.71 5.36 2.65
N ALA A 78 1.99 5.48 1.53
CA ALA A 78 2.48 6.19 0.35
C ALA A 78 2.73 7.67 0.62
N ALA A 79 1.92 8.33 1.46
CA ALA A 79 2.12 9.73 1.81
C ALA A 79 3.38 9.96 2.67
N ALA A 80 3.83 8.93 3.41
CA ALA A 80 5.02 8.97 4.26
C ALA A 80 5.10 10.24 5.15
N GLY A 81 3.97 10.64 5.74
CA GLY A 81 3.88 11.81 6.62
C GLY A 81 3.95 13.18 5.92
N GLN A 82 4.02 13.25 4.59
CA GLN A 82 4.10 14.50 3.83
C GLN A 82 2.73 15.17 3.58
N LEU A 83 1.63 14.53 3.99
CA LEU A 83 0.28 15.06 3.79
C LEU A 83 0.01 16.22 4.75
N LYS A 84 -0.47 17.35 4.22
CA LYS A 84 -0.91 18.47 5.06
C LYS A 84 -2.05 18.04 5.97
N GLU A 85 -2.08 18.59 7.18
CA GLU A 85 -3.12 18.32 8.18
C GLU A 85 -4.56 18.47 7.63
N GLY A 86 -4.81 19.51 6.82
CA GLY A 86 -6.12 19.75 6.21
C GLY A 86 -6.52 18.73 5.14
N CYS A 87 -5.62 17.84 4.74
CA CYS A 87 -5.86 16.73 3.83
C CYS A 87 -5.81 15.36 4.54
N ASP A 88 -5.63 15.32 5.86
CA ASP A 88 -5.66 14.07 6.64
C ASP A 88 -7.08 13.44 6.57
N PRO A 89 -7.26 12.27 5.92
CA PRO A 89 -8.56 11.64 5.73
C PRO A 89 -9.18 11.10 7.03
N TYR A 90 -8.41 11.00 8.11
CA TYR A 90 -8.85 10.49 9.41
C TYR A 90 -9.04 11.59 10.44
N ARG A 91 -9.22 12.83 9.98
CA ARG A 91 -9.43 14.02 10.80
C ARG A 91 -10.84 14.58 10.59
N LEU A 92 -11.67 14.52 11.61
CA LEU A 92 -13.01 15.08 11.63
C LEU A 92 -13.03 16.42 12.37
N VAL A 93 -13.33 17.51 11.63
CA VAL A 93 -13.47 18.85 12.21
C VAL A 93 -14.92 19.12 12.58
N LEU A 94 -15.13 19.49 13.82
CA LEU A 94 -16.44 19.71 14.41
C LEU A 94 -16.51 21.12 14.98
N PRO A 95 -17.70 21.75 14.99
CA PRO A 95 -17.88 22.99 15.72
C PRO A 95 -17.79 22.73 17.24
N ALA A 96 -17.35 23.73 18.03
CA ALA A 96 -17.07 23.54 19.46
C ALA A 96 -18.27 23.03 20.26
N GLU A 97 -19.51 23.36 19.89
CA GLU A 97 -20.71 22.85 20.55
C GLU A 97 -20.88 21.32 20.48
N ARG A 98 -20.13 20.64 19.59
CA ARG A 98 -20.11 19.18 19.48
C ARG A 98 -19.00 18.51 20.28
N GLU A 99 -18.21 19.26 21.05
CA GLU A 99 -17.07 18.72 21.82
C GLU A 99 -17.46 17.57 22.74
N THR A 100 -18.47 17.72 23.59
CA THR A 100 -18.92 16.66 24.50
C THR A 100 -19.37 15.39 23.76
N LEU A 101 -20.00 15.55 22.59
CA LEU A 101 -20.41 14.41 21.78
C LEU A 101 -19.20 13.74 21.11
N ALA A 102 -18.22 14.53 20.66
CA ALA A 102 -16.98 14.02 20.10
C ALA A 102 -16.15 13.27 21.14
N GLU A 103 -16.12 13.77 22.38
CA GLU A 103 -15.46 13.15 23.53
C GLU A 103 -16.08 11.78 23.85
N TYR A 104 -17.42 11.71 23.89
CA TYR A 104 -18.14 10.45 24.04
C TYR A 104 -17.72 9.39 23.01
N TYR A 105 -17.74 9.73 21.71
CA TYR A 105 -17.34 8.77 20.67
C TYR A 105 -15.84 8.45 20.68
N ALA A 106 -14.99 9.41 21.08
CA ALA A 106 -13.57 9.15 21.25
C ALA A 106 -13.33 8.08 22.32
N ASP A 107 -14.04 8.16 23.45
CA ASP A 107 -13.93 7.21 24.54
C ASP A 107 -14.51 5.83 24.18
N GLU A 108 -15.66 5.79 23.50
CA GLU A 108 -16.25 4.54 22.99
C GLU A 108 -15.31 3.83 22.02
N LEU A 109 -14.64 4.56 21.11
CA LEU A 109 -13.63 3.97 20.23
C LEU A 109 -12.40 3.51 20.99
N ARG A 110 -11.86 4.33 21.90
CA ARG A 110 -10.70 3.97 22.73
C ARG A 110 -10.94 2.67 23.50
N ALA A 111 -12.15 2.48 24.02
CA ALA A 111 -12.53 1.26 24.75
C ALA A 111 -12.53 -0.01 23.88
N GLN A 112 -12.57 0.13 22.55
CA GLN A 112 -12.59 -0.98 21.59
C GLN A 112 -11.21 -1.27 20.97
N LEU A 113 -10.22 -0.39 21.17
CA LEU A 113 -8.90 -0.59 20.62
C LEU A 113 -8.21 -1.78 21.29
N LYS A 114 -7.63 -2.65 20.48
CA LYS A 114 -6.92 -3.86 20.91
C LYS A 114 -5.41 -3.76 20.67
N ASP A 115 -4.93 -2.57 20.31
CA ASP A 115 -3.56 -2.36 19.84
C ASP A 115 -2.54 -2.73 20.91
N ASP A 116 -1.58 -3.57 20.52
CA ASP A 116 -0.39 -3.92 21.28
C ASP A 116 0.83 -3.06 20.88
N GLY A 117 0.66 -2.17 19.89
CA GLY A 117 1.70 -1.30 19.35
C GLY A 117 2.42 -1.88 18.12
N GLU A 118 2.03 -3.07 17.66
CA GLU A 118 2.67 -3.71 16.52
C GLU A 118 2.15 -3.18 15.17
N PRO A 119 3.01 -3.03 14.14
CA PRO A 119 2.59 -2.71 12.78
C PRO A 119 1.58 -3.73 12.22
N ALA A 120 0.70 -3.28 11.33
CA ALA A 120 -0.24 -4.18 10.67
C ALA A 120 0.46 -5.06 9.61
N GLU A 121 0.25 -6.38 9.71
CA GLU A 121 0.83 -7.36 8.78
C GLU A 121 0.32 -7.21 7.34
N ARG A 122 -0.87 -6.63 7.17
CA ARG A 122 -1.51 -6.31 5.89
C ARG A 122 -2.19 -4.95 5.95
N TYR A 123 -2.54 -4.42 4.78
CA TYR A 123 -3.48 -3.31 4.71
C TYR A 123 -4.85 -3.74 5.25
N LEU A 124 -5.35 -2.99 6.22
CA LEU A 124 -6.67 -3.17 6.84
C LEU A 124 -7.69 -2.18 6.30
N VAL A 125 -7.23 -1.05 5.75
CA VAL A 125 -8.07 -0.08 5.05
C VAL A 125 -7.89 -0.22 3.54
N ASP A 126 -9.00 -0.21 2.82
CA ASP A 126 -9.00 -0.40 1.37
C ASP A 126 -8.19 0.67 0.63
N ALA A 127 -7.44 0.21 -0.36
CA ALA A 127 -6.70 1.06 -1.27
C ALA A 127 -7.66 1.76 -2.25
N PRO A 128 -7.30 2.95 -2.75
CA PRO A 128 -8.03 3.55 -3.87
C PRO A 128 -8.06 2.61 -5.09
N GLU A 129 -9.25 2.34 -5.62
CA GLU A 129 -9.44 1.37 -6.69
C GLU A 129 -8.77 1.77 -8.01
N ALA A 130 -8.21 0.81 -8.75
CA ALA A 130 -7.80 1.00 -10.14
C ALA A 130 -9.03 0.92 -11.09
N PRO A 131 -8.99 1.53 -12.29
CA PRO A 131 -7.86 2.23 -12.89
C PRO A 131 -7.64 3.64 -12.33
N ARG A 132 -6.37 4.07 -12.27
CA ARG A 132 -5.98 5.43 -11.87
C ARG A 132 -5.06 6.03 -12.93
N GLN A 133 -5.15 7.34 -13.12
CA GLN A 133 -4.26 8.09 -13.98
C GLN A 133 -4.16 9.52 -13.51
N PHE A 134 -3.03 10.16 -13.81
CA PHE A 134 -2.85 11.59 -13.59
C PHE A 134 -1.86 12.16 -14.61
N LYS A 135 -1.86 13.48 -14.76
CA LYS A 135 -0.85 14.18 -15.56
C LYS A 135 0.24 14.71 -14.65
N ALA A 136 1.45 14.20 -14.80
CA ALA A 136 2.67 14.79 -14.28
C ALA A 136 3.14 15.91 -15.24
N TYR A 137 4.22 16.60 -14.88
CA TYR A 137 4.79 17.66 -15.72
C TYR A 137 5.42 17.07 -17.00
N ASP A 138 6.13 15.96 -16.85
CA ASP A 138 6.88 15.29 -17.91
C ASP A 138 6.15 14.13 -18.58
N ALA A 139 5.05 13.64 -17.98
CA ALA A 139 4.37 12.44 -18.46
C ALA A 139 2.89 12.36 -18.10
N LYS A 140 2.17 11.50 -18.81
CA LYS A 140 0.95 10.89 -18.29
C LYS A 140 1.31 9.59 -17.58
N ALA A 141 0.91 9.46 -16.32
CA ALA A 141 0.98 8.21 -15.57
C ALA A 141 -0.38 7.51 -15.57
N SER A 142 -0.38 6.18 -15.74
CA SER A 142 -1.60 5.36 -15.69
C SER A 142 -1.33 4.01 -15.05
N PHE A 143 -2.31 3.49 -14.33
CA PHE A 143 -2.26 2.22 -13.62
C PHE A 143 -3.60 1.51 -13.76
N ASP A 144 -3.56 0.27 -14.23
CA ASP A 144 -4.75 -0.56 -14.50
C ASP A 144 -5.01 -1.63 -13.42
N GLY A 145 -4.23 -1.62 -12.34
CA GLY A 145 -4.26 -2.65 -11.30
C GLY A 145 -3.13 -3.68 -11.42
N LYS A 146 -2.45 -3.76 -12.58
CA LYS A 146 -1.39 -4.74 -12.85
C LYS A 146 -0.10 -4.12 -13.38
N THR A 147 -0.21 -3.03 -14.12
CA THR A 147 0.92 -2.41 -14.83
C THR A 147 0.84 -0.89 -14.71
N VAL A 148 1.95 -0.28 -14.30
CA VAL A 148 2.13 1.17 -14.35
C VAL A 148 2.74 1.56 -15.69
N ASN A 149 2.13 2.52 -16.38
CA ASN A 149 2.62 3.04 -17.65
C ASN A 149 2.94 4.53 -17.54
N PHE A 150 4.10 4.94 -18.07
CA PHE A 150 4.48 6.33 -18.25
C PHE A 150 4.59 6.65 -19.73
N ARG A 151 3.81 7.64 -20.16
CA ARG A 151 3.84 8.18 -21.52
C ARG A 151 4.40 9.58 -21.51
N TRP A 152 5.55 9.78 -22.15
CA TRP A 152 6.30 11.02 -22.05
C TRP A 152 5.65 12.16 -22.85
N PHE A 153 5.72 13.37 -22.29
CA PHE A 153 5.38 14.60 -22.98
C PHE A 153 6.65 15.21 -23.57
N TRP A 154 6.61 15.48 -24.87
CA TRP A 154 7.71 16.07 -25.62
C TRP A 154 8.27 17.39 -25.06
N THR A 155 7.45 18.18 -24.35
CA THR A 155 7.83 19.48 -23.78
C THR A 155 8.33 19.42 -22.34
N GLY A 156 8.18 18.28 -21.67
CA GLY A 156 8.49 18.16 -20.24
C GLY A 156 9.50 17.06 -19.91
N ALA A 157 9.57 16.00 -20.71
CA ALA A 157 10.48 14.90 -20.46
C ALA A 157 11.93 15.27 -20.79
N SER A 158 12.85 14.90 -19.90
CA SER A 158 14.28 15.01 -20.14
C SER A 158 14.74 14.18 -21.33
N SER A 159 15.91 14.50 -21.88
CA SER A 159 16.51 13.71 -22.96
C SER A 159 16.74 12.24 -22.58
N ALA A 160 17.00 11.95 -21.30
CA ALA A 160 17.15 10.58 -20.81
C ALA A 160 15.84 9.81 -20.90
N LYS A 161 14.74 10.37 -20.38
CA LYS A 161 13.40 9.78 -20.45
C LYS A 161 12.91 9.63 -21.88
N TRP A 162 13.10 10.65 -22.70
CA TRP A 162 12.71 10.61 -24.11
C TRP A 162 13.42 9.51 -24.89
N LYS A 163 14.73 9.32 -24.66
CA LYS A 163 15.51 8.23 -25.27
C LYS A 163 15.09 6.84 -24.79
N ALA A 164 14.66 6.72 -23.53
CA ALA A 164 14.16 5.45 -22.99
C ALA A 164 12.81 5.03 -23.62
N GLY A 165 12.08 5.97 -24.21
CA GLY A 165 10.74 5.73 -24.75
C GLY A 165 9.69 5.53 -23.65
N ASP A 166 8.42 5.43 -24.03
CA ASP A 166 7.34 5.17 -23.07
C ASP A 166 7.64 3.91 -22.24
N GLN A 167 7.39 3.97 -20.94
CA GLN A 167 7.74 2.92 -19.99
C GLN A 167 6.53 2.15 -19.51
N SER A 168 6.71 0.86 -19.25
CA SER A 168 5.70 -0.05 -18.71
C SER A 168 6.34 -0.92 -17.63
N PHE A 169 5.74 -0.92 -16.43
CA PHE A 169 6.24 -1.60 -15.25
C PHE A 169 5.16 -2.54 -14.69
N PRO A 170 5.28 -3.86 -14.90
CA PRO A 170 4.45 -4.83 -14.20
C PRO A 170 4.65 -4.71 -12.69
N VAL A 171 3.56 -4.78 -11.91
CA VAL A 171 3.61 -4.71 -10.45
C VAL A 171 4.51 -5.79 -9.83
N ALA A 172 4.62 -6.95 -10.48
CA ALA A 172 5.51 -8.04 -10.06
C ALA A 172 7.01 -7.66 -10.07
N GLU A 173 7.40 -6.67 -10.88
CA GLU A 173 8.78 -6.17 -10.96
C GLU A 173 9.05 -5.02 -9.97
N LEU A 174 8.03 -4.58 -9.24
CA LEU A 174 8.12 -3.49 -8.29
C LEU A 174 8.25 -4.02 -6.86
N SER A 175 8.95 -3.26 -6.03
CA SER A 175 9.09 -3.46 -4.60
C SER A 175 8.43 -2.34 -3.78
N GLY A 176 8.09 -1.22 -4.42
CA GLY A 176 7.34 -0.14 -3.77
C GLY A 176 7.18 1.09 -4.66
N VAL A 177 6.74 2.18 -4.04
CA VAL A 177 6.63 3.50 -4.67
C VAL A 177 7.10 4.56 -3.69
N GLU A 178 7.88 5.52 -4.17
CA GLU A 178 8.21 6.74 -3.46
C GLU A 178 7.31 7.86 -4.02
N TRP A 179 6.48 8.43 -3.16
CA TRP A 179 5.71 9.63 -3.49
C TRP A 179 6.27 10.80 -2.70
N ARG A 180 6.63 11.87 -3.43
CA ARG A 180 7.09 13.13 -2.85
C ARG A 180 6.12 14.22 -3.22
N SER A 181 5.55 14.90 -2.23
CA SER A 181 4.42 15.80 -2.43
C SER A 181 4.67 16.83 -3.54
N PRO A 182 3.69 17.11 -4.44
CA PRO A 182 3.81 18.17 -5.44
C PRO A 182 3.92 19.58 -4.81
N GLU A 183 3.70 19.70 -3.50
CA GLU A 183 3.76 20.95 -2.76
C GLU A 183 5.14 21.21 -2.14
N VAL A 184 6.09 20.28 -2.29
CA VAL A 184 7.49 20.47 -1.89
C VAL A 184 8.40 20.59 -3.12
N PHE A 185 9.62 21.06 -2.90
CA PHE A 185 10.64 21.10 -3.96
C PHE A 185 10.94 19.69 -4.47
N GLU A 186 11.06 19.55 -5.80
CA GLU A 186 11.27 18.28 -6.49
C GLU A 186 10.21 17.21 -6.18
N GLY A 187 8.94 17.61 -6.07
CA GLY A 187 7.82 16.68 -6.01
C GLY A 187 7.84 15.70 -7.19
N HIS A 188 7.63 14.42 -6.92
CA HIS A 188 7.68 13.37 -7.93
C HIS A 188 6.99 12.10 -7.44
N LEU A 189 6.75 11.18 -8.37
CA LEU A 189 6.44 9.78 -8.07
C LEU A 189 7.50 8.91 -8.72
N ARG A 190 8.16 8.06 -7.94
CA ARG A 190 9.20 7.13 -8.40
C ARG A 190 8.80 5.70 -8.04
N LEU A 191 8.82 4.81 -9.02
CA LEU A 191 8.61 3.38 -8.83
C LEU A 191 9.91 2.74 -8.35
N VAL A 192 9.84 1.97 -7.27
CA VAL A 192 10.99 1.23 -6.76
C VAL A 192 10.99 -0.16 -7.41
N ARG A 193 12.03 -0.46 -8.16
CA ARG A 193 12.18 -1.74 -8.89
C ARG A 193 12.79 -2.81 -7.99
N ARG A 194 12.36 -4.06 -8.18
CA ARG A 194 12.82 -5.22 -7.40
C ARG A 194 14.20 -5.73 -7.84
N ASP A 195 14.60 -5.42 -9.07
CA ASP A 195 15.88 -5.86 -9.65
C ASP A 195 17.13 -5.19 -9.00
N GLY A 196 16.92 -4.27 -8.06
CA GLY A 196 18.01 -3.59 -7.35
C GLY A 196 18.82 -2.64 -8.24
N SER A 197 18.31 -2.32 -9.44
CA SER A 197 18.95 -1.35 -10.32
C SER A 197 19.03 0.01 -9.61
N ALA A 198 20.24 0.56 -9.54
CA ALA A 198 20.46 1.85 -8.89
C ALA A 198 19.70 2.94 -9.67
N ALA A 199 18.69 3.52 -9.04
CA ALA A 199 17.96 4.63 -9.61
C ALA A 199 18.87 5.86 -9.75
N PRO A 200 18.79 6.63 -10.84
CA PRO A 200 19.47 7.91 -10.94
C PRO A 200 19.13 8.82 -9.75
N ALA A 201 20.11 9.59 -9.27
CA ALA A 201 19.90 10.46 -8.11
C ALA A 201 18.79 11.50 -8.36
N GLN A 202 18.71 12.04 -9.58
CA GLN A 202 17.71 13.02 -9.99
C GLN A 202 16.46 12.34 -10.58
N PRO A 203 15.25 12.57 -10.04
CA PRO A 203 14.00 12.03 -10.60
C PRO A 203 13.76 12.45 -12.06
N ASP A 204 14.15 13.65 -12.45
CA ASP A 204 14.00 14.10 -13.85
C ASP A 204 14.79 13.24 -14.87
N GLN A 205 15.84 12.54 -14.43
CA GLN A 205 16.66 11.69 -15.28
C GLN A 205 16.31 10.19 -15.18
N ASP A 206 15.35 9.82 -14.33
CA ASP A 206 15.00 8.44 -14.03
C ASP A 206 13.72 7.99 -14.78
N PRO A 207 13.80 7.09 -15.78
CA PRO A 207 12.64 6.57 -16.51
C PRO A 207 11.58 5.88 -15.62
N ALA A 208 11.95 5.43 -14.42
CA ALA A 208 11.02 4.86 -13.44
C ALA A 208 10.33 5.93 -12.58
N SER A 209 10.44 7.21 -12.94
CA SER A 209 9.78 8.29 -12.21
C SER A 209 9.12 9.32 -13.12
N VAL A 210 8.15 10.04 -12.56
CA VAL A 210 7.49 11.19 -13.17
C VAL A 210 7.62 12.39 -12.23
N VAL A 211 7.92 13.57 -12.78
CA VAL A 211 8.12 14.77 -11.96
C VAL A 211 6.88 15.63 -11.91
N PHE A 212 6.62 16.22 -10.75
CA PHE A 212 5.51 17.14 -10.56
C PHE A 212 5.94 18.57 -10.88
N GLY A 213 4.96 19.43 -11.11
CA GLY A 213 5.18 20.82 -11.46
C GLY A 213 3.95 21.65 -11.12
N LEU A 214 4.02 22.96 -11.34
CA LEU A 214 2.88 23.85 -11.05
C LEU A 214 1.63 23.40 -11.82
N GLY A 215 0.62 22.91 -11.10
CA GLY A 215 -0.63 22.40 -11.69
C GLY A 215 -0.58 20.94 -12.18
N TYR A 216 0.54 20.24 -12.02
CA TYR A 216 0.73 18.85 -12.43
C TYR A 216 1.02 17.93 -11.25
N GLY A 217 0.60 16.67 -11.35
CA GLY A 217 0.73 15.67 -10.28
C GLY A 217 -0.02 16.02 -8.99
N PRO A 218 -1.22 16.63 -9.04
CA PRO A 218 -1.87 17.15 -7.84
C PRO A 218 -2.15 16.03 -6.83
N VAL A 219 -2.08 16.37 -5.53
CA VAL A 219 -2.21 15.39 -4.42
C VAL A 219 -3.42 14.47 -4.55
N HIS A 220 -4.57 15.02 -4.95
CA HIS A 220 -5.82 14.26 -5.08
C HIS A 220 -5.85 13.23 -6.22
N GLU A 221 -4.86 13.22 -7.10
CA GLU A 221 -4.71 12.21 -8.16
C GLU A 221 -3.45 11.37 -7.94
N SER A 222 -2.31 12.01 -7.66
CA SER A 222 -1.01 11.34 -7.58
C SER A 222 -0.84 10.49 -6.32
N LEU A 223 -1.40 10.91 -5.17
CA LEU A 223 -1.32 10.14 -3.94
C LEU A 223 -2.25 8.90 -3.98
N PRO A 224 -3.53 8.99 -4.38
CA PRO A 224 -4.34 7.79 -4.58
C PRO A 224 -3.76 6.83 -5.61
N PHE A 225 -3.12 7.34 -6.66
CA PHE A 225 -2.37 6.53 -7.61
C PHE A 225 -1.23 5.76 -6.94
N ALA A 226 -0.38 6.43 -6.16
CA ALA A 226 0.73 5.80 -5.44
C ALA A 226 0.21 4.72 -4.47
N ALA A 227 -0.84 5.03 -3.72
CA ALA A 227 -1.47 4.08 -2.78
C ALA A 227 -2.01 2.82 -3.49
N ALA A 228 -2.65 2.98 -4.66
CA ALA A 228 -3.17 1.87 -5.45
C ALA A 228 -2.03 0.96 -5.94
N VAL A 229 -0.92 1.55 -6.42
CA VAL A 229 0.27 0.80 -6.86
C VAL A 229 0.90 0.07 -5.68
N LEU A 230 1.08 0.74 -4.54
CA LEU A 230 1.69 0.18 -3.34
C LEU A 230 0.89 -1.03 -2.81
N ALA A 231 -0.44 -0.89 -2.76
CA ALA A 231 -1.34 -1.98 -2.38
C ALA A 231 -1.19 -3.19 -3.31
N ALA A 232 -1.15 -2.97 -4.63
CA ALA A 232 -0.98 -4.04 -5.60
C ALA A 232 0.39 -4.73 -5.47
N VAL A 233 1.46 -3.98 -5.19
CA VAL A 233 2.80 -4.53 -4.95
C VAL A 233 2.81 -5.45 -3.73
N ARG A 234 2.21 -5.02 -2.62
CA ARG A 234 2.14 -5.82 -1.38
C ARG A 234 1.32 -7.09 -1.57
N GLN A 235 0.19 -7.02 -2.29
CA GLN A 235 -0.63 -8.18 -2.61
C GLN A 235 0.13 -9.21 -3.48
N ASN A 236 0.87 -8.75 -4.49
CA ASN A 236 1.71 -9.62 -5.31
C ASN A 236 2.88 -10.23 -4.52
N GLY A 237 3.48 -9.45 -3.60
CA GLY A 237 4.51 -9.93 -2.70
C GLY A 237 4.02 -11.04 -1.79
N ALA A 238 2.85 -10.86 -1.15
CA ALA A 238 2.24 -11.86 -0.26
C ALA A 238 1.87 -13.17 -1.00
N ALA A 239 1.38 -13.07 -2.23
CA ALA A 239 1.05 -14.24 -3.06
C ALA A 239 2.29 -15.07 -3.45
N ALA A 240 3.50 -14.48 -3.43
CA ALA A 240 4.74 -15.21 -3.70
C ALA A 240 5.28 -15.99 -2.48
N VAL A 241 4.74 -15.75 -1.27
CA VAL A 241 5.23 -16.36 -0.01
C VAL A 241 4.37 -17.53 0.47
N VAL A 242 3.28 -17.89 -0.21
CA VAL A 242 2.60 -19.16 0.07
C VAL A 242 3.50 -20.31 -0.43
N PRO A 243 4.01 -21.20 0.44
CA PRO A 243 4.71 -22.37 -0.04
C PRO A 243 3.70 -23.19 -0.81
N ALA A 244 3.92 -23.34 -2.12
CA ALA A 244 3.20 -24.30 -2.92
C ALA A 244 3.29 -25.65 -2.20
N ALA A 245 2.12 -26.23 -1.88
CA ALA A 245 2.03 -27.56 -1.29
C ALA A 245 2.95 -28.50 -2.07
N ALA A 246 3.89 -29.14 -1.37
CA ALA A 246 4.86 -30.04 -1.97
C ALA A 246 4.12 -31.05 -2.87
N PRO A 247 4.54 -31.23 -4.13
CA PRO A 247 3.94 -32.24 -4.99
C PRO A 247 4.13 -33.61 -4.31
N ARG A 248 3.06 -34.41 -4.26
CA ARG A 248 3.14 -35.81 -3.82
C ARG A 248 4.24 -36.49 -4.63
N ARG A 249 5.23 -37.05 -3.94
CA ARG A 249 6.41 -37.69 -4.53
C ARG A 249 5.96 -38.95 -5.27
N ASP A 250 6.26 -39.02 -6.57
CA ASP A 250 5.91 -40.15 -7.42
C ASP A 250 6.91 -41.30 -7.16
N PRO A 251 6.45 -42.54 -6.91
CA PRO A 251 7.32 -43.72 -6.80
C PRO A 251 8.30 -43.90 -7.98
N ALA A 252 7.98 -43.38 -9.16
CA ALA A 252 8.86 -43.39 -10.33
C ALA A 252 10.14 -42.54 -10.12
N ASP A 253 10.03 -41.39 -9.46
CA ASP A 253 11.16 -40.50 -9.18
C ASP A 253 12.13 -41.12 -8.16
N ILE A 254 11.58 -41.89 -7.21
CA ILE A 254 12.37 -42.61 -6.20
C ILE A 254 13.17 -43.73 -6.87
N ALA A 255 12.55 -44.47 -7.80
CA ALA A 255 13.24 -45.52 -8.56
C ALA A 255 14.38 -44.95 -9.43
N GLU A 256 14.22 -43.76 -9.99
CA GLU A 256 15.27 -43.09 -10.76
C GLU A 256 16.42 -42.59 -9.87
N ARG A 257 16.12 -42.06 -8.67
CA ARG A 257 17.14 -41.65 -7.70
C ARG A 257 17.94 -42.82 -7.15
N ILE A 258 17.31 -43.97 -6.93
CA ILE A 258 18.00 -45.22 -6.54
C ILE A 258 18.94 -45.68 -7.66
N ARG A 259 18.53 -45.53 -8.93
CA ARG A 259 19.37 -45.86 -10.09
C ARG A 259 20.61 -44.97 -10.14
N HIS A 260 20.43 -43.65 -10.00
CA HIS A 260 21.54 -42.71 -10.01
C HIS A 260 22.50 -42.88 -8.81
N LEU A 261 21.96 -43.22 -7.63
CA LEU A 261 22.78 -43.56 -6.47
C LEU A 261 23.64 -44.82 -6.72
N GLY A 262 23.14 -45.78 -7.49
CA GLY A 262 23.91 -46.96 -7.94
C GLY A 262 25.03 -46.62 -8.91
N GLU A 263 24.80 -45.65 -9.82
CA GLU A 263 25.83 -45.16 -10.75
C GLU A 263 26.98 -44.46 -10.00
N LEU A 264 26.65 -43.64 -8.99
CA LEU A 264 27.65 -42.94 -8.17
C LEU A 264 28.49 -43.91 -7.31
N HIS A 265 27.86 -44.97 -6.80
CA HIS A 265 28.55 -46.04 -6.07
C HIS A 265 29.51 -46.81 -6.99
N GLN A 266 29.07 -47.19 -8.19
CA GLN A 266 29.94 -47.83 -9.19
C GLN A 266 31.10 -46.95 -9.65
N ALA A 267 30.91 -45.62 -9.66
CA ALA A 267 31.96 -44.65 -9.93
C ALA A 267 32.93 -44.43 -8.74
N GLY A 268 32.72 -45.11 -7.61
CA GLY A 268 33.54 -44.98 -6.39
C GLY A 268 33.40 -43.62 -5.70
N LEU A 269 32.37 -42.85 -6.01
CA LEU A 269 32.11 -41.51 -5.46
C LEU A 269 31.33 -41.55 -4.14
N VAL A 270 30.81 -42.73 -3.79
CA VAL A 270 30.04 -42.98 -2.56
C VAL A 270 30.55 -44.30 -1.97
N THR A 271 30.72 -44.34 -0.66
CA THR A 271 31.13 -45.56 0.04
C THR A 271 29.99 -46.57 0.17
N ASP A 272 30.30 -47.85 0.43
CA ASP A 272 29.29 -48.91 0.60
C ASP A 272 28.29 -48.60 1.72
N GLU A 273 28.75 -47.94 2.79
CA GLU A 273 27.95 -47.56 3.95
C GLU A 273 26.98 -46.41 3.60
N GLU A 274 27.48 -45.37 2.94
CA GLU A 274 26.67 -44.23 2.49
C GLU A 274 25.63 -44.64 1.44
N PHE A 275 26.00 -45.54 0.53
CA PHE A 275 25.09 -46.12 -0.45
C PHE A 275 23.95 -46.87 0.23
N SER A 276 24.26 -47.71 1.22
CA SER A 276 23.27 -48.53 1.93
C SER A 276 22.29 -47.68 2.74
N VAL A 277 22.77 -46.65 3.44
CA VAL A 277 21.92 -45.73 4.21
C VAL A 277 21.00 -44.95 3.28
N LYS A 278 21.55 -44.34 2.22
CA LYS A 278 20.76 -43.50 1.30
C LYS A 278 19.75 -44.30 0.48
N LYS A 279 20.08 -45.55 0.13
CA LYS A 279 19.14 -46.45 -0.55
C LYS A 279 17.99 -46.86 0.37
N ALA A 280 18.26 -47.12 1.66
CA ALA A 280 17.23 -47.45 2.64
C ALA A 280 16.29 -46.27 2.90
N GLU A 281 16.83 -45.05 3.00
CA GLU A 281 16.02 -43.82 3.10
C GLU A 281 15.11 -43.64 1.89
N LEU A 282 15.65 -43.78 0.67
CA LEU A 282 14.86 -43.65 -0.56
C LEU A 282 13.79 -44.74 -0.68
N LEU A 283 14.08 -45.97 -0.28
CA LEU A 283 13.08 -47.05 -0.29
C LEU A 283 11.99 -46.86 0.77
N ALA A 284 12.28 -46.18 1.88
CA ALA A 284 11.28 -45.85 2.90
C ALA A 284 10.34 -44.71 2.47
N GLU A 285 10.69 -43.96 1.42
CA GLU A 285 9.84 -42.93 0.80
C GLU A 285 8.85 -43.51 -0.24
N LEU A 286 8.96 -44.82 -0.55
CA LEU A 286 8.17 -45.56 -1.55
C LEU A 286 6.91 -46.17 -0.92
#